data_AF-A0A953WFF0-F1
#
_entry.id   AF-A0A953WFF0-F1
#
_cell.length_a   1.000
_cell.length_b   1.000
_cell.length_c   1.000
_cell.angle_alpha   90.00
_cell.angle_beta   90.00
_cell.angle_gamma   90.00
#
_symmetry.space_group_name_H-M   'P 1'
#
loop_
_entity.id
_entity.type
_entity.pdbx_description
1 polymer ?
#
loop_
_entity_poly.entity_id
_entity_poly.type
_entity_poly.pdbx_seq_one_letter_code
_entity_poly.pdbx_strand_id
1 'polypeptide(L)'
;MNGDAHKAGAEALKSLLSMAFSALGEKEYAAAAGLLTKKLMISAGQTVEVMRALRDAVGKDIFEAQLKSLTAHQARLLARRLDKRVPDIEVSTAGAACAWIRDLMDGKTPEAAPVVGGPTEEPAAETPAETEAETPAEPEAPKKPASSGAYFGRKSFRTGN
;
A
#
# COMPACT_ATOMS: atom_id res chain seq x y z
N MET A 1 8.05 29.86 7.24
CA MET A 1 7.44 30.16 5.93
C MET A 1 6.34 29.17 5.48
N ASN A 2 6.19 27.96 6.06
CA ASN A 2 5.18 26.99 5.60
C ASN A 2 3.72 27.36 5.96
N GLY A 3 3.49 28.06 7.08
CA GLY A 3 2.13 28.34 7.57
C GLY A 3 1.29 29.24 6.65
N ASP A 4 1.91 30.22 5.99
CA ASP A 4 1.20 31.16 5.11
C ASP A 4 0.84 30.53 3.77
N ALA A 5 1.67 29.62 3.26
CA ALA A 5 1.38 28.85 2.05
C ALA A 5 0.18 27.90 2.24
N HIS A 6 0.07 27.25 3.41
CA HIS A 6 -1.08 26.41 3.73
C HIS A 6 -2.39 27.21 3.83
N LYS A 7 -2.34 28.42 4.41
CA LYS A 7 -3.50 29.32 4.47
C LYS A 7 -3.93 29.80 3.08
N ALA A 8 -2.98 30.21 2.24
CA ALA A 8 -3.28 30.63 0.87
C ALA A 8 -3.92 29.50 0.04
N GLY A 9 -3.43 28.26 0.17
CA GLY A 9 -4.02 27.10 -0.50
C GLY A 9 -5.45 26.77 -0.03
N ALA A 10 -5.71 26.88 1.27
CA ALA A 10 -7.05 26.66 1.82
C ALA A 10 -8.05 27.72 1.36
N GLU A 11 -7.66 29.00 1.33
CA GLU A 11 -8.50 30.08 0.80
C GLU A 11 -8.74 29.95 -0.70
N ALA A 12 -7.75 29.47 -1.46
CA ALA A 12 -7.93 29.16 -2.89
C ALA A 12 -8.97 28.05 -3.11
N LEU A 13 -8.93 26.97 -2.31
CA LEU A 13 -9.92 25.89 -2.37
C LEU A 13 -11.33 26.39 -2.01
N LYS A 14 -11.47 27.19 -0.94
CA LYS A 14 -12.76 27.82 -0.58
C LYS A 14 -13.28 28.70 -1.70
N SER A 15 -12.41 29.52 -2.29
CA SER A 15 -12.77 30.41 -3.41
C SER A 15 -13.25 29.60 -4.61
N LEU A 16 -12.54 28.54 -4.99
CA LEU A 16 -12.97 27.64 -6.07
C LEU A 16 -14.33 27.00 -5.78
N LEU A 17 -14.56 26.53 -4.55
CA LEU A 17 -15.87 25.98 -4.15
C LEU A 17 -16.99 27.02 -4.16
N SER A 18 -16.68 28.29 -3.90
CA SER A 18 -17.64 29.40 -3.96
C SER A 18 -17.93 29.88 -5.38
N MET A 19 -17.07 29.54 -6.35
CA MET A 19 -17.36 29.81 -7.75
C MET A 19 -18.53 28.94 -8.19
N ALA A 20 -19.49 29.54 -8.89
CA ALA A 20 -20.64 28.84 -9.41
C ALA A 20 -20.18 27.78 -10.43
N PHE A 21 -20.03 26.56 -9.94
CA PHE A 21 -19.80 25.35 -10.71
C PHE A 21 -21.09 24.87 -11.41
N SER A 22 -21.95 25.80 -11.84
CA SER A 22 -23.25 25.52 -12.47
C SER A 22 -23.12 24.75 -13.80
N ALA A 23 -21.90 24.60 -14.32
CA ALA A 23 -21.59 23.80 -15.51
C ALA A 23 -21.09 22.38 -15.18
N LEU A 24 -20.85 22.03 -13.91
CA LEU A 24 -20.42 20.70 -13.50
C LEU A 24 -21.63 19.84 -13.14
N GLY A 25 -21.64 18.60 -13.63
CA GLY A 25 -22.61 17.60 -13.20
C GLY A 25 -22.22 16.97 -11.87
N GLU A 26 -23.16 16.23 -11.28
CA GLU A 26 -22.97 15.49 -10.04
C GLU A 26 -21.74 14.54 -10.11
N LYS A 27 -21.49 13.97 -11.28
CA LYS A 27 -20.37 13.07 -11.52
C LYS A 27 -19.03 13.78 -11.34
N GLU A 28 -18.91 15.01 -11.82
CA GLU A 28 -17.67 15.77 -11.73
C GLU A 28 -17.43 16.26 -10.29
N TYR A 29 -18.48 16.62 -9.56
CA TYR A 29 -18.38 16.89 -8.12
C TYR A 29 -17.93 15.66 -7.34
N ALA A 30 -18.51 14.48 -7.62
CA ALA A 30 -18.11 13.23 -6.99
C ALA A 30 -16.65 12.87 -7.31
N ALA A 31 -16.19 13.12 -8.55
CA ALA A 31 -14.79 12.92 -8.93
C ALA A 31 -13.85 13.86 -8.18
N ALA A 32 -14.20 15.15 -8.05
CA ALA A 32 -13.41 16.12 -7.29
C ALA A 32 -13.34 15.75 -5.79
N ALA A 33 -14.48 15.38 -5.20
CA ALA A 33 -14.55 14.89 -3.82
C ALA A 33 -13.69 13.62 -3.63
N GLY A 34 -13.74 12.69 -4.59
CA GLY A 34 -12.91 11.50 -4.59
C GLY A 34 -11.41 11.80 -4.62
N LEU A 35 -10.98 12.75 -5.46
CA LEU A 35 -9.58 13.18 -5.51
C LEU A 35 -9.10 13.77 -4.18
N LEU A 36 -9.90 14.67 -3.59
CA LEU A 36 -9.58 15.27 -2.29
C LEU A 36 -9.52 14.20 -1.19
N THR A 37 -10.49 13.30 -1.16
CA THR A 37 -10.55 12.18 -0.21
C THR A 37 -9.30 11.32 -0.30
N LYS A 38 -8.91 10.91 -1.51
CA LYS A 38 -7.70 10.12 -1.73
C LYS A 38 -6.44 10.86 -1.26
N LYS A 39 -6.34 12.17 -1.50
CA LYS A 39 -5.21 12.99 -1.04
C LYS A 39 -5.13 13.08 0.47
N LEU A 40 -6.28 13.20 1.14
CA LEU A 40 -6.36 13.17 2.60
C LEU A 40 -5.94 11.80 3.14
N MET A 41 -6.47 10.70 2.60
CA MET A 41 -6.11 9.34 3.01
C MET A 41 -4.60 9.06 2.97
N ILE A 42 -3.87 9.60 1.98
CA ILE A 42 -2.43 9.36 1.85
C ILE A 42 -1.56 10.39 2.57
N SER A 43 -2.14 11.48 3.09
CA SER A 43 -1.41 12.52 3.81
C SER A 43 -0.78 11.96 5.09
N ALA A 44 0.24 12.66 5.60
CA ALA A 44 0.75 12.37 6.94
C ALA A 44 -0.30 12.76 8.00
N GLY A 45 -0.26 12.12 9.17
CA GLY A 45 -1.07 12.48 10.34
C GLY A 45 -2.52 11.97 10.35
N GLN A 46 -2.87 10.99 9.51
CA GLN A 46 -4.19 10.37 9.57
C GLN A 46 -4.36 9.57 10.86
N THR A 47 -5.49 9.80 11.56
CA THR A 47 -5.94 9.02 12.71
C THR A 47 -7.26 8.35 12.39
N VAL A 48 -7.70 7.41 13.24
CA VAL A 48 -8.97 6.71 13.04
C VAL A 48 -10.15 7.68 13.07
N GLU A 49 -10.08 8.69 13.94
CA GLU A 49 -11.10 9.75 14.08
C GLU A 49 -11.18 10.60 12.81
N VAL A 50 -10.04 11.01 12.25
CA VAL A 50 -10.00 11.78 11.00
C VAL A 50 -10.56 10.95 9.84
N MET A 51 -10.24 9.66 9.79
CA MET A 51 -10.76 8.75 8.76
C MET A 51 -12.26 8.54 8.89
N ARG A 52 -12.81 8.46 10.11
CA ARG A 52 -14.26 8.42 10.36
C ARG A 52 -14.94 9.71 9.92
N ALA A 53 -14.41 10.87 10.35
CA ALA A 53 -14.94 12.16 9.94
C ALA A 53 -14.90 12.35 8.41
N LEU A 54 -13.84 11.87 7.75
CA LEU A 54 -13.72 11.89 6.29
C LEU A 54 -14.78 11.01 5.62
N ARG A 55 -15.04 9.81 6.15
CA ARG A 55 -16.10 8.90 5.67
C ARG A 55 -17.48 9.53 5.83
N ASP A 56 -17.74 10.19 6.95
CA ASP A 56 -19.03 10.82 7.23
C ASP A 56 -19.26 12.07 6.36
N ALA A 57 -18.21 12.86 6.10
CA ALA A 57 -18.31 14.08 5.30
C ALA A 57 -18.52 13.81 3.79
N VAL A 58 -17.88 12.77 3.24
CA VAL A 58 -17.92 12.49 1.80
C VAL A 58 -18.92 11.38 1.44
N GLY A 59 -19.37 10.62 2.44
CA GLY A 59 -20.26 9.49 2.27
C GLY A 59 -19.51 8.18 2.03
N LYS A 60 -20.14 7.07 2.43
CA LYS A 60 -19.55 5.73 2.45
C LYS A 60 -19.07 5.27 1.07
N ASP A 61 -19.85 5.53 0.02
CA ASP A 61 -19.56 4.99 -1.31
C ASP A 61 -18.31 5.61 -1.94
N ILE A 62 -18.20 6.95 -1.88
CA ILE A 62 -17.01 7.65 -2.38
C ILE A 62 -15.79 7.26 -1.55
N PHE A 63 -15.93 7.22 -0.21
CA PHE A 63 -14.84 6.80 0.67
C PHE A 63 -14.35 5.39 0.33
N GLU A 64 -15.24 4.41 0.21
CA GLU A 64 -14.90 3.03 -0.11
C GLU A 64 -14.29 2.87 -1.50
N ALA A 65 -14.80 3.62 -2.49
CA ALA A 65 -14.22 3.66 -3.83
C ALA A 65 -12.78 4.18 -3.79
N GLN A 66 -12.53 5.26 -3.04
CA GLN A 66 -11.18 5.82 -2.93
C GLN A 66 -10.24 4.92 -2.13
N LEU A 67 -10.70 4.30 -1.04
CA LEU A 67 -9.94 3.34 -0.26
C LEU A 67 -9.50 2.15 -1.12
N LYS A 68 -10.41 1.58 -1.94
CA LYS A 68 -10.09 0.51 -2.89
C LYS A 68 -9.16 0.94 -4.03
N SER A 69 -9.14 2.24 -4.35
CA SER A 69 -8.26 2.79 -5.41
C SER A 69 -6.81 3.01 -4.95
N LEU A 70 -6.50 2.82 -3.67
CA LEU A 70 -5.15 2.97 -3.14
C LEU A 70 -4.25 1.87 -3.69
N THR A 71 -2.99 2.21 -3.94
CA THR A 71 -1.99 1.18 -4.27
C THR A 71 -1.71 0.31 -3.05
N ALA A 72 -1.19 -0.91 -3.25
CA ALA A 72 -0.83 -1.80 -2.15
C ALA A 72 0.16 -1.15 -1.16
N HIS A 73 1.07 -0.31 -1.64
CA HIS A 73 1.97 0.44 -0.76
C HIS A 73 1.21 1.48 0.07
N GLN A 74 0.32 2.26 -0.55
CA GLN A 74 -0.46 3.29 0.14
C GLN A 74 -1.41 2.71 1.18
N ALA A 75 -2.13 1.63 0.85
CA ALA A 75 -3.08 0.99 1.76
C ALA A 75 -2.35 0.43 3.00
N ARG A 76 -1.21 -0.24 2.81
CA ARG A 76 -0.37 -0.74 3.92
C ARG A 76 0.18 0.37 4.78
N LEU A 77 0.69 1.43 4.14
CA LEU A 77 1.24 2.57 4.85
C LEU A 77 0.16 3.28 5.68
N LEU A 78 -1.05 3.40 5.14
CA LEU A 78 -2.21 3.93 5.87
C LEU A 78 -2.59 3.04 7.05
N ALA A 79 -2.70 1.72 6.86
CA ALA A 79 -3.00 0.79 7.95
C ALA A 79 -2.00 0.91 9.12
N ARG A 80 -0.70 0.95 8.82
CA ARG A 80 0.38 1.13 9.83
C ARG A 80 0.36 2.48 10.53
N ARG A 81 -0.13 3.53 9.87
CA ARG A 81 -0.27 4.86 10.47
C ARG A 81 -1.43 4.89 11.46
N LEU A 82 -2.55 4.26 11.10
CA LEU A 82 -3.75 4.20 11.93
C LEU A 82 -3.57 3.25 13.10
N ASP A 83 -2.84 2.16 12.90
CA ASP A 83 -2.51 1.19 13.93
C ASP A 83 -1.04 0.76 13.82
N LYS A 84 -0.24 1.14 14.82
CA LYS A 84 1.18 0.79 14.88
C LYS A 84 1.44 -0.67 15.24
N ARG A 85 0.42 -1.38 15.75
CA ARG A 85 0.51 -2.78 16.18
C ARG A 85 0.15 -3.76 15.07
N VAL A 86 -0.27 -3.28 13.90
CA VAL A 86 -0.71 -4.13 12.81
C VAL A 86 0.42 -5.06 12.33
N PRO A 87 0.22 -6.39 12.36
CA PRO A 87 1.20 -7.32 11.82
C PRO A 87 1.32 -7.19 10.30
N ASP A 88 2.56 -7.25 9.78
CA ASP A 88 2.85 -7.16 8.35
C ASP A 88 2.09 -8.19 7.50
N ILE A 89 1.85 -9.37 8.07
CA ILE A 89 1.16 -10.48 7.42
C ILE A 89 -0.34 -10.19 7.22
N GLU A 90 -0.99 -9.54 8.19
CA GLU A 90 -2.41 -9.16 8.16
C GLU A 90 -2.70 -8.07 7.12
N VAL A 91 -1.67 -7.30 6.75
CA VAL A 91 -1.78 -6.25 5.72
C VAL A 91 -0.94 -6.56 4.49
N SER A 92 -0.59 -7.83 4.26
CA SER A 92 0.29 -8.25 3.17
C SER A 92 -0.23 -7.85 1.77
N THR A 93 -1.54 -7.74 1.60
CA THR A 93 -2.19 -7.33 0.35
C THR A 93 -2.95 -6.01 0.50
N ALA A 94 -3.22 -5.33 -0.63
CA ALA A 94 -4.03 -4.12 -0.63
C ALA A 94 -5.45 -4.37 -0.06
N GLY A 95 -6.05 -5.51 -0.43
CA GLY A 95 -7.38 -5.89 0.06
C GLY A 95 -7.41 -6.10 1.56
N ALA A 96 -6.43 -6.82 2.10
CA ALA A 96 -6.31 -7.09 3.54
C ALA A 96 -6.03 -5.80 4.33
N ALA A 97 -5.15 -4.92 3.83
CA ALA A 97 -4.91 -3.61 4.42
C ALA A 97 -6.19 -2.76 4.47
N CYS A 98 -6.96 -2.73 3.38
CA CYS A 98 -8.23 -2.02 3.34
C CYS A 98 -9.28 -2.64 4.29
N ALA A 99 -9.32 -3.96 4.43
CA ALA A 99 -10.20 -4.63 5.39
C ALA A 99 -9.83 -4.27 6.83
N TRP A 100 -8.55 -4.35 7.19
CA TRP A 100 -8.03 -3.93 8.50
C TRP A 100 -8.43 -2.49 8.83
N ILE A 101 -8.28 -1.56 7.87
CA ILE A 101 -8.67 -0.16 8.04
C ILE A 101 -10.16 -0.03 8.33
N ARG A 102 -11.03 -0.80 7.64
CA ARG A 102 -12.48 -0.80 7.90
C ARG A 102 -12.80 -1.32 9.29
N ASP A 103 -12.23 -2.46 9.66
CA ASP A 103 -12.47 -3.09 10.95
C ASP A 103 -12.00 -2.18 12.09
N LEU A 104 -10.83 -1.54 11.92
CA LEU A 104 -10.33 -0.53 12.84
C LEU A 104 -11.27 0.68 12.96
N MET A 105 -11.77 1.18 11.83
CA MET A 105 -12.75 2.26 11.82
C MET A 105 -14.09 1.86 12.43
N ASP A 106 -14.49 0.60 12.36
CA ASP A 106 -15.72 0.10 12.96
C ASP A 106 -15.55 -0.40 14.40
N GLY A 107 -14.32 -0.34 14.94
CA GLY A 107 -13.99 -0.80 16.30
C GLY A 107 -13.99 -2.32 16.47
N LYS A 108 -13.80 -3.07 15.37
CA LYS A 108 -13.87 -4.53 15.30
C LYS A 108 -12.51 -5.21 15.21
N THR A 109 -11.40 -4.46 15.24
CA THR A 109 -10.07 -5.06 15.09
C THR A 109 -9.83 -6.08 16.21
N PRO A 110 -9.48 -7.34 15.88
CA PRO A 110 -9.04 -8.27 16.90
C PRO A 110 -7.80 -7.69 17.54
N GLU A 111 -7.80 -7.59 18.87
CA GLU A 111 -6.62 -7.23 19.63
C GLU A 111 -5.47 -8.13 19.18
N ALA A 112 -4.45 -7.53 18.54
CA ALA A 112 -3.36 -8.26 17.93
C ALA A 112 -2.86 -9.29 18.93
N ALA A 113 -2.93 -10.57 18.54
CA ALA A 113 -2.49 -11.68 19.37
C ALA A 113 -1.10 -11.34 19.94
N PRO A 114 -0.85 -11.59 21.23
CA PRO A 114 0.43 -11.25 21.85
C PRO A 114 1.52 -11.90 21.01
N VAL A 115 2.51 -11.09 20.62
CA VAL A 115 3.76 -11.59 20.05
C VAL A 115 4.37 -12.47 21.13
N VAL A 116 4.10 -13.77 21.04
CA VAL A 116 4.81 -14.76 21.84
C VAL A 116 6.26 -14.63 21.40
N GLY A 117 7.08 -14.05 22.27
CA GLY A 117 8.52 -14.20 22.19
C GLY A 117 8.84 -15.69 22.26
N GLY A 118 8.94 -16.32 21.11
CA GLY A 118 9.68 -17.56 20.90
C GLY A 118 11.12 -17.18 20.50
N PRO A 119 12.13 -17.94 20.95
CA PRO A 119 13.46 -17.42 21.18
C PRO A 119 14.20 -17.11 19.87
N THR A 120 15.04 -16.08 19.94
CA THR A 120 16.20 -15.87 19.10
C THR A 120 16.99 -17.18 18.95
N GLU A 121 16.97 -17.79 17.77
CA GLU A 121 17.99 -18.74 17.35
C GLU A 121 18.81 -18.06 16.25
N GLU A 122 19.88 -17.39 16.69
CA GLU A 122 21.07 -17.12 15.89
C GLU A 122 22.18 -18.07 16.36
N PRO A 123 23.18 -18.37 15.52
CA PRO A 123 23.44 -19.71 15.02
C PRO A 123 24.60 -20.39 15.76
N ALA A 124 24.54 -21.72 15.90
CA ALA A 124 25.68 -22.53 16.36
C ALA A 124 26.18 -23.40 15.19
N ALA A 125 27.40 -23.11 14.77
CA ALA A 125 28.19 -23.90 13.85
C ALA A 125 28.80 -25.14 14.54
N GLU A 126 29.32 -26.03 13.68
CA GLU A 126 30.29 -27.11 13.93
C GLU A 126 29.76 -28.56 14.07
N THR A 127 29.75 -29.24 12.90
CA THR A 127 30.16 -30.63 12.55
C THR A 127 31.20 -31.31 13.49
N PRO A 128 31.51 -32.65 13.41
CA PRO A 128 31.43 -33.57 12.24
C PRO A 128 31.04 -35.05 12.51
N ALA A 129 30.75 -35.82 11.44
CA ALA A 129 31.09 -37.24 11.35
C ALA A 129 31.17 -37.67 9.86
N GLU A 130 32.40 -37.91 9.42
CA GLU A 130 32.80 -38.50 8.14
C GLU A 130 32.44 -40.00 8.08
N THR A 131 32.16 -40.54 6.89
CA THR A 131 32.89 -41.72 6.36
C THR A 131 32.72 -41.82 4.83
N GLU A 132 33.80 -41.44 4.13
CA GLU A 132 34.45 -41.99 2.93
C GLU A 132 33.64 -42.49 1.70
N ALA A 133 33.98 -41.95 0.51
CA ALA A 133 34.88 -42.63 -0.45
C ALA A 133 35.28 -41.72 -1.65
N GLU A 134 36.60 -41.47 -1.73
CA GLU A 134 37.50 -41.36 -2.90
C GLU A 134 37.30 -40.32 -4.06
N THR A 135 38.22 -39.33 -4.09
CA THR A 135 38.73 -38.52 -5.23
C THR A 135 39.68 -39.36 -6.14
N PRO A 136 40.18 -38.93 -7.35
CA PRO A 136 40.57 -37.57 -7.81
C PRO A 136 40.12 -37.27 -9.29
N ALA A 137 40.26 -36.13 -9.97
CA ALA A 137 41.10 -34.93 -9.91
C ALA A 137 40.42 -33.77 -10.71
N GLU A 138 40.72 -32.52 -10.35
CA GLU A 138 40.46 -31.27 -11.13
C GLU A 138 41.33 -31.20 -12.42
N PRO A 139 41.16 -30.26 -13.40
CA PRO A 139 40.81 -28.85 -13.17
C PRO A 139 40.00 -28.08 -14.27
N GLU A 140 39.71 -26.81 -13.95
CA GLU A 140 39.49 -25.64 -14.85
C GLU A 140 38.08 -25.25 -15.41
N ALA A 141 37.67 -24.06 -14.96
CA ALA A 141 37.07 -22.93 -15.70
C ALA A 141 35.53 -22.74 -15.79
N PRO A 142 35.04 -21.48 -15.71
CA PRO A 142 33.70 -21.13 -15.25
C PRO A 142 32.67 -21.03 -16.38
N LYS A 143 31.44 -21.50 -16.18
CA LYS A 143 30.31 -21.21 -17.08
C LYS A 143 29.09 -20.68 -16.33
N LYS A 144 28.64 -19.53 -16.82
CA LYS A 144 27.60 -18.60 -16.35
C LYS A 144 26.23 -19.28 -16.10
N PRO A 145 25.40 -18.74 -15.18
CA PRO A 145 24.02 -19.18 -15.01
C PRO A 145 23.17 -18.74 -16.22
N ALA A 146 22.43 -19.68 -16.80
CA ALA A 146 21.50 -19.41 -17.90
C ALA A 146 20.32 -18.56 -17.39
N SER A 147 20.25 -17.31 -17.86
CA SER A 147 19.09 -16.45 -17.68
C SER A 147 17.93 -16.92 -18.57
N SER A 148 16.87 -17.49 -18.00
CA SER A 148 15.60 -17.66 -18.72
C SER A 148 14.59 -16.62 -18.24
N GLY A 149 14.58 -15.46 -18.88
CA GLY A 149 13.64 -14.39 -18.55
C GLY A 149 13.64 -13.26 -19.56
N ALA A 150 13.09 -13.50 -20.75
CA ALA A 150 12.68 -12.43 -21.67
C ALA A 150 11.75 -12.96 -22.77
N TYR A 151 10.46 -13.12 -22.47
CA TYR A 151 9.42 -13.10 -23.51
C TYR A 151 8.58 -11.83 -23.35
N PHE A 152 9.27 -10.69 -23.47
CA PHE A 152 8.63 -9.40 -23.69
C PHE A 152 8.31 -9.28 -25.18
N GLY A 153 7.02 -9.38 -25.51
CA GLY A 153 6.37 -8.36 -26.31
C GLY A 153 6.48 -8.46 -27.84
N ARG A 154 5.32 -8.73 -28.44
CA ARG A 154 4.66 -7.84 -29.43
C ARG A 154 5.49 -7.49 -30.68
N LYS A 155 5.13 -8.11 -31.81
CA LYS A 155 4.48 -7.48 -32.99
C LYS A 155 4.53 -8.45 -34.17
N SER A 156 3.53 -9.34 -34.26
CA SER A 156 3.20 -10.00 -35.52
C SER A 156 2.60 -8.93 -36.43
N PHE A 157 3.43 -8.32 -37.27
CA PHE A 157 2.96 -7.47 -38.35
C PHE A 157 2.09 -8.32 -39.29
N ARG A 158 0.82 -7.96 -39.41
CA ARG A 158 -0.02 -8.35 -40.54
C ARG A 158 0.59 -7.75 -41.80
N THR A 159 1.23 -8.56 -42.62
CA THR A 159 1.45 -8.25 -44.04
C THR A 159 0.44 -9.06 -44.84
N GLY A 160 -0.51 -8.34 -45.45
CA GLY A 160 -1.40 -8.89 -46.46
C GLY A 160 -0.64 -9.11 -47.76
N ASN A 161 -1.08 -10.12 -48.51
CA ASN A 161 -0.88 -10.26 -49.94
C ASN A 161 -2.21 -10.72 -50.54
#